data_AF-A0A922D0X0-F1
#
_entry.id   AF-A0A922D0X0-F1
#
_cell.length_a   1.000
_cell.length_b   1.000
_cell.length_c   1.000
_cell.angle_alpha   90.00
_cell.angle_beta   90.00
_cell.angle_gamma   90.00
#
_symmetry.space_group_name_H-M   'P 1'
#
loop_
_entity.id
_entity.type
_entity.pdbx_description
1 polymer ?
#
loop_
_entity_poly.entity_id
_entity_poly.type
_entity_poly.pdbx_seq_one_letter_code
_entity_poly.pdbx_strand_id
1 'polypeptide(L)'
;DNQYSYRVVIRLAEYRVEEALGRRALRGEARWAAHFYLVRRARDATYTLYARTDDCKRKWVKAIRDAIDNLEPPGCRSTNHKFVLHTFQKPATCHHCSKFLKGRIYQGYLCSVCNACAHKECIALSGRCGGGLAPAPPLPPHHPSHQPDHALHYYMWY
;
A
#
# COMPACT_ATOMS: atom_id res chain seq x y z
N ASP A 1 6.54 15.87 -29.51
CA ASP A 1 7.43 15.46 -28.40
C ASP A 1 6.70 15.49 -27.05
N ASN A 2 6.20 14.34 -26.59
CA ASN A 2 5.64 14.16 -25.24
C ASN A 2 6.73 13.67 -24.27
N GLN A 3 7.80 14.46 -24.12
CA GLN A 3 8.92 14.10 -23.26
C GLN A 3 8.75 14.69 -21.87
N TYR A 4 8.78 13.81 -20.86
CA TYR A 4 8.83 14.21 -19.45
C TYR A 4 10.28 14.10 -18.97
N SER A 5 10.73 15.11 -18.20
CA SER A 5 12.04 15.09 -17.54
C SER A 5 11.86 14.94 -16.04
N TYR A 6 12.59 13.99 -15.45
CA TYR A 6 12.64 13.84 -13.99
C TYR A 6 13.24 15.11 -13.36
N ARG A 7 12.63 15.57 -12.26
CA ARG A 7 13.07 16.78 -11.53
C ARG A 7 13.33 16.49 -10.07
N VAL A 8 12.34 15.92 -9.39
CA VAL A 8 12.36 15.70 -7.95
C VAL A 8 11.56 14.45 -7.60
N VAL A 9 11.96 13.80 -6.52
CA VAL A 9 11.20 12.71 -5.89
C VAL A 9 10.70 13.16 -4.53
N ILE A 10 9.42 12.89 -4.25
CA ILE A 10 8.81 13.10 -2.94
C ILE A 10 8.50 11.72 -2.36
N ARG A 11 9.22 11.34 -1.29
CA ARG A 11 9.02 10.06 -0.60
C ARG A 11 7.77 10.13 0.27
N LEU A 12 6.62 9.64 -0.22
CA LEU A 12 5.32 9.78 0.46
C LEU A 12 5.30 9.27 1.92
N ALA A 13 6.11 8.26 2.27
CA ALA A 13 6.26 7.76 3.65
C ALA A 13 6.68 8.84 4.65
N GLU A 14 7.38 9.89 4.19
CA GLU A 14 7.88 10.97 5.03
C GLU A 14 6.91 12.16 5.13
N TYR A 15 5.80 12.13 4.39
CA TYR A 15 4.87 13.25 4.29
C TYR A 15 3.48 12.88 4.80
N ARG A 16 2.67 13.91 5.07
CA ARG A 16 1.23 13.81 5.30
C ARG A 16 0.51 14.83 4.44
N VAL A 17 -0.74 14.54 4.08
CA VAL A 17 -1.59 15.44 3.29
C VAL A 17 -2.41 16.33 4.21
N GLU A 18 -2.29 17.64 4.07
CA GLU A 18 -3.13 18.62 4.76
C GLU A 18 -3.96 19.42 3.75
N GLU A 19 -5.23 19.64 4.06
CA GLU A 19 -6.13 20.44 3.22
C GLU A 19 -6.28 21.85 3.83
N ALA A 20 -6.18 22.87 2.99
CA ALA A 20 -6.44 24.24 3.42
C ALA A 20 -7.93 24.38 3.80
N LEU A 21 -8.22 24.84 5.02
CA LEU A 21 -9.55 25.31 5.38
C LEU A 21 -9.81 26.59 4.57
N GLY A 22 -10.59 26.46 3.51
CA GLY A 22 -10.81 27.54 2.56
C GLY A 22 -11.40 28.78 3.25
N ARG A 23 -10.64 29.88 3.29
CA ARG A 23 -11.29 31.19 3.32
C ARG A 23 -12.04 31.28 1.99
N ARG A 24 -13.36 31.49 2.04
CA ARG A 24 -14.16 31.69 0.82
C ARG A 24 -13.55 32.88 0.09
N ALA A 25 -12.86 32.62 -1.02
CA ALA A 25 -12.20 33.67 -1.79
C ALA A 25 -13.30 34.60 -2.32
N LEU A 26 -13.29 35.86 -1.86
CA LEU A 26 -14.09 36.93 -2.43
C LEU A 26 -13.66 37.09 -3.90
N ARG A 27 -14.51 36.57 -4.78
CA ARG A 27 -14.69 36.86 -6.22
C ARG A 27 -13.48 37.55 -6.90
N GLY A 28 -12.36 36.82 -7.06
CA GLY A 28 -11.19 37.34 -7.80
C GLY A 28 -10.05 36.32 -8.04
N GLU A 29 -9.72 35.49 -7.04
CA GLU A 29 -8.53 34.60 -7.09
C GLU A 29 -8.84 33.11 -7.30
N ALA A 30 -9.94 32.78 -7.99
CA ALA A 30 -10.43 31.40 -8.10
C ALA A 30 -9.46 30.40 -8.77
N ARG A 31 -8.46 30.89 -9.53
CA ARG A 31 -7.56 30.04 -10.34
C ARG A 31 -6.59 29.18 -9.52
N TRP A 32 -6.32 29.57 -8.27
CA TRP A 32 -5.42 28.86 -7.34
C TRP A 32 -6.09 28.49 -6.02
N ALA A 33 -7.41 28.64 -5.95
CA ALA A 33 -8.20 28.36 -4.76
C ALA A 33 -8.16 26.86 -4.38
N ALA A 34 -8.06 25.97 -5.39
CA ALA A 34 -7.96 24.54 -5.17
C ALA A 34 -6.49 24.13 -4.94
N HIS A 35 -6.03 24.17 -3.70
CA HIS A 35 -4.70 23.69 -3.31
C HIS A 35 -4.74 22.82 -2.06
N PHE A 36 -3.66 22.07 -1.85
CA PHE A 36 -3.42 21.24 -0.67
C PHE A 36 -1.92 21.19 -0.38
N TYR A 37 -1.56 20.69 0.80
CA TYR A 37 -0.18 20.65 1.27
C TYR A 37 0.32 19.22 1.44
N LEU A 38 1.57 18.99 1.07
CA LEU A 38 2.36 17.85 1.58
C LEU A 38 3.33 18.38 2.61
N VAL A 39 3.08 18.06 3.88
CA VAL A 39 3.92 18.50 4.99
C VAL A 39 4.80 17.35 5.44
N ARG A 40 6.12 17.55 5.44
CA ARG A 40 7.07 16.53 5.91
C ARG A 40 6.85 16.30 7.40
N ARG A 41 6.92 15.03 7.84
CA ARG A 41 6.71 14.63 9.24
C ARG A 41 7.75 15.26 10.18
N ALA A 42 8.96 15.47 9.70
CA ALA A 42 10.04 16.17 10.41
C ALA A 42 9.83 17.71 10.51
N ARG A 43 8.80 18.27 9.84
CA ARG A 43 8.42 19.70 9.84
C ARG A 43 9.46 20.66 9.27
N ASP A 44 10.39 20.17 8.47
CA ASP A 44 11.45 20.92 7.81
C ASP A 44 11.13 21.30 6.35
N ALA A 45 10.14 20.64 5.74
CA ALA A 45 9.71 20.93 4.37
C ALA A 45 8.19 20.84 4.18
N THR A 46 7.64 21.75 3.39
CA THR A 46 6.22 21.75 2.98
C THR A 46 6.11 22.08 1.50
N TYR A 47 5.37 21.26 0.76
CA TYR A 47 5.02 21.54 -0.63
C TYR A 47 3.56 21.99 -0.73
N THR A 48 3.31 23.06 -1.47
CA THR A 48 1.97 23.47 -1.87
C THR A 48 1.69 22.95 -3.27
N LEU A 49 0.64 22.14 -3.43
CA LEU A 49 0.22 21.62 -4.72
C LEU A 49 -1.09 22.28 -5.14
N TYR A 50 -1.08 22.84 -6.34
CA TYR A 50 -2.23 23.49 -6.94
C TYR A 50 -2.91 22.54 -7.93
N ALA A 51 -4.23 22.47 -7.84
CA ALA A 51 -5.08 21.76 -8.79
C ALA A 51 -5.92 22.77 -9.56
N ARG A 52 -6.25 22.45 -10.81
CA ARG A 52 -7.08 23.32 -11.65
C ARG A 52 -8.52 23.46 -11.13
N THR A 53 -9.03 22.44 -10.45
CA THR A 53 -10.40 22.39 -9.91
C THR A 53 -10.40 21.69 -8.56
N ASP A 54 -11.43 21.94 -7.74
CA ASP A 54 -11.66 21.21 -6.49
C ASP A 54 -11.88 19.71 -6.72
N ASP A 55 -12.44 19.29 -7.85
CA ASP A 55 -12.59 17.87 -8.16
C ASP A 55 -11.25 17.19 -8.42
N CYS A 56 -10.37 17.83 -9.19
CA CYS A 56 -8.99 17.37 -9.37
C CYS A 56 -8.27 17.32 -8.01
N LYS A 57 -8.41 18.35 -7.18
CA LYS A 57 -7.84 18.39 -5.82
C LYS A 57 -8.28 17.17 -5.00
N ARG A 58 -9.59 16.91 -4.91
CA ARG A 58 -10.14 15.77 -4.16
C ARG A 58 -9.59 14.44 -4.65
N LYS A 59 -9.51 14.24 -5.97
CA LYS A 59 -8.94 13.02 -6.58
C LYS A 59 -7.47 12.83 -6.23
N TRP A 60 -6.66 13.88 -6.35
CA TRP A 60 -5.24 13.85 -5.98
C TRP A 60 -5.04 13.58 -4.49
N VAL A 61 -5.75 14.31 -3.64
CA VAL A 61 -5.70 14.14 -2.18
C VAL A 61 -6.06 12.71 -1.79
N LYS A 62 -7.15 12.16 -2.35
CA LYS A 62 -7.56 10.77 -2.11
C LYS A 62 -6.47 9.79 -2.56
N ALA A 63 -5.97 9.93 -3.78
CA ALA A 63 -4.94 9.02 -4.31
C ALA A 63 -3.65 9.02 -3.47
N ILE A 64 -3.21 10.20 -3.00
CA ILE A 64 -2.02 10.30 -2.15
C ILE A 64 -2.28 9.69 -0.77
N ARG A 65 -3.46 9.93 -0.17
CA ARG A 65 -3.85 9.30 1.10
C ARG A 65 -3.89 7.78 0.98
N ASP A 66 -4.55 7.25 -0.06
CA ASP A 66 -4.62 5.81 -0.33
C ASP A 66 -3.21 5.20 -0.50
N ALA A 67 -2.31 5.92 -1.17
CA ALA A 67 -0.92 5.51 -1.33
C ALA A 67 -0.15 5.49 0.00
N ILE A 68 -0.32 6.50 0.86
CA ILE A 68 0.26 6.53 2.21
C ILE A 68 -0.28 5.37 3.04
N ASP A 69 -1.58 5.09 2.99
CA ASP A 69 -2.21 3.97 3.69
C ASP A 69 -1.74 2.60 3.15
N ASN A 70 -1.22 2.53 1.92
CA ASN A 70 -0.57 1.31 1.42
C ASN A 70 0.87 1.17 1.92
N LEU A 71 1.54 2.27 2.25
CA LEU A 71 2.88 2.24 2.84
C LEU A 71 2.81 1.91 4.34
N GLU A 72 1.83 2.47 5.03
CA GLU A 72 1.60 2.28 6.46
C GLU A 72 0.12 1.95 6.71
N PRO A 73 -0.26 0.68 6.54
CA PRO A 73 -1.66 0.29 6.69
C PRO A 73 -2.15 0.50 8.12
N PRO A 74 -3.39 0.95 8.32
CA PRO A 74 -3.92 1.30 9.64
C PRO A 74 -3.90 0.13 10.62
N GLY A 75 -4.02 -1.11 10.11
CA GLY A 75 -3.93 -2.32 10.93
C GLY A 75 -2.60 -2.50 11.66
N CYS A 76 -1.49 -1.90 11.17
CA CYS A 76 -0.21 -1.93 11.86
C CYS A 76 -0.26 -1.27 13.24
N ARG A 77 -1.23 -0.39 13.51
CA ARG A 77 -1.42 0.22 14.83
C ARG A 77 -1.95 -0.76 15.88
N SER A 78 -2.54 -1.88 15.44
CA SER A 78 -3.17 -2.88 16.30
C SER A 78 -2.30 -4.11 16.55
N THR A 79 -1.07 -4.13 16.05
CA THR A 79 -0.15 -5.26 16.18
C THR A 79 1.29 -4.79 16.36
N ASN A 80 2.14 -5.64 16.93
CA ASN A 80 3.59 -5.40 17.04
C ASN A 80 4.38 -5.95 15.83
N HIS A 81 3.71 -6.46 14.79
CA HIS A 81 4.34 -6.82 13.52
C HIS A 81 4.80 -5.57 12.75
N LYS A 82 5.95 -5.69 12.07
CA LYS A 82 6.48 -4.65 11.18
C LYS A 82 6.21 -5.01 9.72
N PHE A 83 4.95 -4.93 9.33
CA PHE A 83 4.52 -5.24 7.97
C PHE A 83 4.98 -4.16 6.97
N VAL A 84 5.56 -4.62 5.87
CA VAL A 84 5.99 -3.78 4.74
C VAL A 84 5.35 -4.32 3.47
N LEU A 85 4.87 -3.43 2.61
CA LEU A 85 4.30 -3.79 1.32
C LEU A 85 5.34 -4.55 0.48
N HIS A 86 4.97 -5.74 -0.04
CA HIS A 86 5.93 -6.66 -0.64
C HIS A 86 5.39 -7.33 -1.92
N THR A 87 6.28 -7.56 -2.88
CA THR A 87 5.99 -8.36 -4.08
C THR A 87 6.57 -9.76 -3.92
N PHE A 88 5.69 -10.74 -3.77
CA PHE A 88 6.07 -12.14 -3.59
C PHE A 88 6.38 -12.78 -4.94
N GLN A 89 7.56 -13.40 -5.06
CA GLN A 89 8.00 -14.12 -6.28
C GLN A 89 7.36 -15.49 -6.42
N LYS A 90 6.81 -16.03 -5.33
CA LYS A 90 6.12 -17.33 -5.28
C LYS A 90 4.74 -17.13 -4.65
N PRO A 91 3.76 -18.02 -4.93
CA PRO A 91 2.47 -17.98 -4.25
C PRO A 91 2.67 -17.95 -2.73
N ALA A 92 2.05 -16.98 -2.07
CA ALA A 92 2.13 -16.79 -0.62
C ALA A 92 0.72 -16.83 0.00
N THR A 93 0.63 -17.37 1.20
CA THR A 93 -0.62 -17.55 1.93
C THR A 93 -0.66 -16.61 3.13
N CYS A 94 -1.79 -15.94 3.33
CA CYS A 94 -1.99 -15.05 4.46
C CYS A 94 -2.01 -15.84 5.79
N HIS A 95 -1.20 -15.41 6.75
CA HIS A 95 -1.06 -16.04 8.06
C HIS A 95 -2.36 -16.04 8.86
N HIS A 96 -3.21 -15.03 8.66
CA HIS A 96 -4.48 -14.92 9.38
C HIS A 96 -5.60 -15.76 8.75
N CYS A 97 -5.89 -15.56 7.46
CA CYS A 97 -7.07 -16.16 6.82
C CYS A 97 -6.78 -17.44 6.04
N SER A 98 -5.50 -17.85 5.94
CA SER A 98 -5.04 -19.02 5.18
C SER A 98 -5.39 -19.02 3.69
N LYS A 99 -5.76 -17.87 3.12
CA LYS A 99 -6.03 -17.69 1.67
C LYS A 99 -4.81 -17.11 0.96
N PHE A 100 -4.70 -17.37 -0.35
CA PHE A 100 -3.64 -16.81 -1.19
C PHE A 100 -3.67 -15.28 -1.27
N LEU A 101 -2.49 -14.69 -1.31
CA LEU A 101 -2.29 -13.28 -1.68
C LEU A 101 -2.42 -13.18 -3.22
N LYS A 102 -3.44 -12.45 -3.69
CA LYS A 102 -3.80 -12.40 -5.12
C LYS A 102 -2.99 -11.33 -5.87
N GLY A 103 -2.66 -11.60 -7.14
CA GLY A 103 -2.00 -10.66 -8.04
C GLY A 103 -0.52 -10.98 -8.27
N ARG A 104 0.14 -10.23 -9.16
CA ARG A 104 1.56 -10.43 -9.53
C ARG A 104 2.53 -9.49 -8.81
N ILE A 105 2.05 -8.33 -8.37
CA ILE A 105 2.87 -7.26 -7.79
C ILE A 105 2.14 -6.74 -6.56
N TYR A 106 2.87 -6.50 -5.47
CA TYR A 106 2.33 -5.93 -4.22
C TYR A 106 1.06 -6.65 -3.73
N GLN A 107 1.08 -7.99 -3.74
CA GLN A 107 -0.06 -8.83 -3.39
C GLN A 107 -0.48 -8.71 -1.92
N GLY A 108 0.45 -8.28 -1.06
CA GLY A 108 0.22 -8.14 0.37
C GLY A 108 1.45 -7.60 1.07
N TYR A 109 1.54 -7.92 2.36
CA TYR A 109 2.55 -7.39 3.26
C TYR A 109 3.37 -8.50 3.88
N LEU A 110 4.65 -8.24 4.09
CA LEU A 110 5.60 -9.12 4.76
C LEU A 110 6.08 -8.46 6.04
N CYS A 111 5.99 -9.17 7.18
CA CYS A 111 6.57 -8.72 8.43
C CYS A 111 8.09 -8.89 8.38
N SER A 112 8.84 -7.79 8.55
CA SER A 112 10.32 -7.80 8.50
C SER A 112 10.98 -8.47 9.72
N VAL A 113 10.19 -8.90 10.71
CA VAL A 113 10.69 -9.52 11.94
C VAL A 113 10.48 -11.04 11.93
N CYS A 114 9.26 -11.51 11.62
CA CYS A 114 8.90 -12.93 11.67
C CYS A 114 8.58 -13.56 10.31
N ASN A 115 8.69 -12.81 9.22
CA ASN A 115 8.35 -13.24 7.85
C ASN A 115 6.88 -13.68 7.64
N ALA A 116 5.98 -13.32 8.56
CA ALA A 116 4.54 -13.53 8.35
C ALA A 116 4.06 -12.71 7.15
N CYS A 117 3.21 -13.33 6.33
CA CYS A 117 2.60 -12.71 5.16
C CYS A 117 1.12 -12.40 5.47
N ALA A 118 0.59 -11.24 5.06
CA ALA A 118 -0.81 -10.88 5.31
C ALA A 118 -1.42 -10.00 4.19
N HIS A 119 -2.74 -10.10 4.00
CA HIS A 119 -3.52 -9.10 3.25
C HIS A 119 -3.59 -7.80 4.05
N LYS A 120 -3.86 -6.66 3.39
CA LYS A 120 -3.96 -5.35 4.04
C LYS A 120 -4.96 -5.36 5.21
N GLU A 121 -6.12 -5.95 4.97
CA GLU A 121 -7.23 -6.11 5.90
C GLU A 121 -6.95 -7.13 7.02
N CYS A 122 -6.03 -8.07 6.81
CA CYS A 122 -5.68 -9.11 7.78
C CYS A 122 -4.59 -8.68 8.77
N ILE A 123 -3.92 -7.55 8.54
CA ILE A 123 -2.79 -7.09 9.37
C ILE A 123 -3.19 -6.95 10.84
N ALA A 124 -4.32 -6.30 11.12
CA ALA A 124 -4.79 -6.08 12.49
C ALA A 124 -5.10 -7.38 13.23
N LEU A 125 -5.32 -8.49 12.50
CA LEU A 125 -5.73 -9.78 13.02
C LEU A 125 -4.57 -10.80 13.05
N SER A 126 -3.35 -10.36 12.76
CA SER A 126 -2.16 -11.23 12.64
C SER A 126 -1.52 -11.61 13.99
N GLY A 127 -2.20 -11.35 15.11
CA GLY A 127 -1.73 -11.72 16.45
C GLY A 127 -0.44 -11.01 16.88
N ARG A 128 0.38 -11.73 17.67
CA ARG A 128 1.67 -11.23 18.19
C ARG A 128 2.85 -11.63 17.30
N CYS A 129 3.72 -10.67 17.03
CA CYS A 129 5.01 -10.89 16.40
C CYS A 129 5.98 -11.62 17.35
N GLY A 130 6.76 -12.56 16.81
CA GLY A 130 7.84 -13.25 17.55
C GLY A 130 7.50 -14.65 18.08
N GLY A 131 6.26 -15.13 17.94
CA GLY A 131 5.99 -16.57 18.02
C GLY A 131 6.63 -17.23 16.81
N GLY A 132 7.58 -18.15 17.02
CA GLY A 132 8.35 -18.79 15.95
C GLY A 132 7.47 -19.24 14.78
N LEU A 133 8.05 -19.17 13.57
CA LEU A 133 7.42 -19.56 12.29
C LEU A 133 6.45 -20.72 12.52
N ALA A 134 5.14 -20.43 12.50
CA ALA A 134 4.21 -21.51 12.20
C ALA A 134 4.68 -22.03 10.84
N PRO A 135 5.10 -23.31 10.72
CA PRO A 135 5.52 -23.85 9.44
C PRO A 135 4.42 -23.55 8.44
N ALA A 136 4.81 -23.21 7.20
CA ALA A 136 3.85 -23.06 6.12
C ALA A 136 2.90 -24.27 6.18
N PRO A 137 1.57 -24.06 6.14
CA PRO A 137 0.63 -25.16 6.20
C PRO A 137 1.10 -26.22 5.20
N PRO A 138 1.19 -27.51 5.59
CA PRO A 138 1.62 -28.54 4.67
C PRO A 138 0.75 -28.44 3.43
N LEU A 139 1.39 -28.44 2.26
CA LEU A 139 0.69 -28.52 0.99
C LEU A 139 -0.27 -29.73 1.08
N PRO A 140 -1.52 -29.60 0.62
CA PRO A 140 -2.43 -30.74 0.60
C PRO A 140 -1.75 -31.92 -0.11
N PRO A 141 -1.92 -33.17 0.38
CA PRO A 141 -1.28 -34.33 -0.21
C PRO A 141 -1.60 -34.40 -1.70
N HIS A 142 -0.56 -34.46 -2.54
CA HIS A 142 -0.74 -34.73 -3.96
C HIS A 142 -1.35 -36.12 -4.11
N HIS A 143 -2.57 -36.21 -4.61
CA HIS A 143 -3.21 -37.49 -4.92
C HIS A 143 -2.44 -38.15 -6.08
N PRO A 144 -2.01 -39.44 -5.97
CA PRO A 144 -1.13 -40.09 -6.95
C PRO A 144 -1.74 -40.27 -8.35
N SER A 145 -3.01 -39.91 -8.56
CA SER A 145 -3.64 -39.87 -9.90
C SER A 145 -3.57 -38.50 -10.57
N HIS A 146 -3.04 -37.48 -9.91
CA HIS A 146 -2.73 -36.18 -10.52
C HIS A 146 -1.21 -36.09 -10.67
N GLN A 147 -0.70 -36.48 -11.84
CA GLN A 147 0.57 -35.91 -12.30
C GLN A 147 0.47 -34.39 -12.13
N PRO A 148 1.49 -33.70 -11.58
CA PRO A 148 1.51 -32.25 -11.64
C PRO A 148 1.55 -31.90 -13.12
N ASP A 149 0.44 -31.45 -13.66
CA ASP A 149 0.45 -30.77 -14.94
C ASP A 149 1.22 -29.47 -14.69
N HIS A 150 2.53 -29.53 -14.88
CA HIS A 150 3.45 -28.40 -14.78
C HIS A 150 3.03 -27.26 -15.72
N ALA A 151 2.11 -27.50 -16.66
CA ALA A 151 1.50 -26.46 -17.48
C ALA A 151 0.54 -25.57 -16.66
N LEU A 152 -0.23 -26.10 -15.70
CA LEU A 152 -1.23 -25.32 -14.95
C LEU A 152 -0.64 -24.36 -13.92
N HIS A 153 0.58 -24.64 -13.41
CA HIS A 153 1.30 -23.65 -12.61
C HIS A 153 1.63 -22.41 -13.43
N TYR A 154 1.73 -22.50 -14.76
CA TYR A 154 1.82 -21.31 -15.61
C TYR A 154 0.46 -20.64 -15.82
N TYR A 155 -0.63 -21.40 -15.93
CA TYR A 155 -1.96 -20.87 -16.27
C TYR A 155 -2.72 -20.22 -15.11
N MET A 156 -2.46 -20.57 -13.85
CA MET A 156 -3.04 -19.84 -12.71
C MET A 156 -2.41 -18.46 -12.47
N TRP A 157 -1.41 -18.10 -13.27
CA TRP A 157 -0.76 -16.79 -13.26
C TRP A 157 -1.09 -15.93 -14.48
N TYR A 158 -1.96 -16.36 -15.40
CA TYR A 158 -2.48 -15.53 -16.49
C TYR A 158 -3.83 -14.91 -16.15
#